data_AF-A0A7C0ULV8-F1
#
_entry.id   AF-A0A7C0ULV8-F1
#
_cell.length_a   1.000
_cell.length_b   1.000
_cell.length_c   1.000
_cell.angle_alpha   90.00
_cell.angle_beta   90.00
_cell.angle_gamma   90.00
#
_symmetry.space_group_name_H-M   'P 1'
#
loop_
_entity.id
_entity.type
_entity.pdbx_description
1 polymer ?
#
loop_
_entity_poly.entity_id
_entity_poly.type
_entity_poly.pdbx_seq_one_letter_code
_entity_poly.pdbx_strand_id
1 'polypeptide(L)'
;MLFKPLAMKAPYLGRIDLYWCQSCNVPVLAKRCSACEKATEKISITPPGDVRPAFARDIEVINQAAEEGFGVPLITDERIVLLNSVPGFDRFDEIIIDGAVAGALRFDVEKLHLEFMPRLEGAARIWAAGASKGFVEVARDAAKYILDGKSVLMPGVVDFDRSLQAGQEVIVTAGGRVIAVGKTRFSGEQAASTDKGMFVKVRKRAGTGDNRIPAGGQGREALLAANKGVIQSFESEAHAFIKKTIDTHDLPVVVSFSGGKDSLATLLLVRKIIEPKVLFIDTGIEFPETLEYVEKIAREFDLDLITAEAGDRFWKGLEVFGMSGRDYRWCCKVSKLGPVAKIMAESYPEGFLNFIGQRRYESEIRAKSGRIWRNSWLPRQLCASPIQNWTALHIWLYIFREGADSNPLYEQGLERIGCWVCPASSLAETYSFRELHPEMWQRFEKALLSQGFSADEVRFGFWRWRSLPKGQKNLMEDLGVEPCDRRRRAGLAESDVTRVENLAS
;
A
#
# COMPACT_ATOMS: atom_id res chain seq x y z
N MET A 1 -4.00 21.91 17.80
CA MET A 1 -3.05 22.61 16.91
C MET A 1 -2.80 21.69 15.72
N LEU A 2 -2.96 22.16 14.48
CA LEU A 2 -2.89 21.29 13.30
C LEU A 2 -1.45 20.89 12.99
N PHE A 3 -1.17 19.59 13.11
CA PHE A 3 0.02 18.93 12.56
C PHE A 3 0.39 19.57 11.21
N LYS A 4 1.55 20.26 11.14
CA LYS A 4 2.20 20.50 9.85
C LYS A 4 2.78 19.14 9.46
N PRO A 5 2.29 18.46 8.41
CA PRO A 5 2.98 17.28 7.94
C PRO A 5 4.41 17.73 7.59
N LEU A 6 5.41 17.14 8.24
CA LEU A 6 6.76 17.13 7.68
C LEU A 6 6.59 16.68 6.24
N ALA A 7 6.85 17.58 5.29
CA ALA A 7 6.73 17.27 3.88
C ALA A 7 7.75 16.18 3.56
N MET A 8 7.34 14.92 3.69
CA MET A 8 8.13 13.79 3.25
C MET A 8 8.26 13.94 1.74
N LYS A 9 9.49 14.13 1.28
CA LYS A 9 9.78 14.29 -0.15
C LYS A 9 9.32 13.00 -0.83
N ALA A 10 8.36 13.12 -1.75
CA ALA A 10 7.84 11.95 -2.45
C ALA A 10 8.95 11.27 -3.25
N PRO A 11 9.21 9.97 -3.03
CA PRO A 11 10.32 9.30 -3.67
C PRO A 11 9.98 9.08 -5.15
N TYR A 12 10.87 9.54 -6.03
CA TYR A 12 10.79 9.21 -7.46
C TYR A 12 11.61 7.94 -7.71
N LEU A 13 10.93 6.81 -7.86
CA LEU A 13 11.56 5.48 -7.92
C LEU A 13 11.77 4.95 -9.34
N GLY A 14 11.12 5.57 -10.32
CA GLY A 14 11.12 5.15 -11.72
C GLY A 14 10.18 6.02 -12.55
N ARG A 15 9.94 5.63 -13.81
CA ARG A 15 8.98 6.34 -14.66
C ARG A 15 7.57 6.11 -14.16
N ILE A 16 6.79 7.18 -14.08
CA ILE A 16 5.36 7.11 -13.78
C ILE A 16 4.61 7.17 -15.11
N ASP A 17 4.35 5.98 -15.65
CA ASP A 17 3.67 5.76 -16.92
C ASP A 17 2.26 5.20 -16.65
N LEU A 18 1.39 6.07 -16.14
CA LEU A 18 -0.04 5.83 -16.03
C LEU A 18 -0.80 6.74 -16.99
N TYR A 19 -1.54 6.13 -17.91
CA TYR A 19 -2.41 6.81 -18.85
C TYR A 19 -3.84 6.29 -18.73
N TRP A 20 -4.79 6.99 -19.33
CA TRP A 20 -6.19 6.60 -19.40
C TRP A 20 -6.70 6.65 -20.83
N CYS A 21 -7.41 5.60 -21.25
CA CYS A 21 -8.08 5.60 -22.54
C CYS A 21 -9.50 6.15 -22.36
N GLN A 22 -9.76 7.39 -22.80
CA GLN A 22 -11.08 8.02 -22.67
C GLN A 22 -12.18 7.29 -23.45
N SER A 23 -11.84 6.56 -24.52
CA SER A 23 -12.85 5.82 -25.31
C SER A 23 -13.22 4.47 -24.71
N CYS A 24 -12.26 3.75 -24.13
CA CYS A 24 -12.53 2.47 -23.46
C CYS A 24 -12.86 2.67 -21.98
N ASN A 25 -12.60 3.85 -21.42
CA ASN A 25 -12.64 4.19 -20.01
C ASN A 25 -11.87 3.20 -19.11
N VAL A 26 -10.62 2.91 -19.48
CA VAL A 26 -9.74 2.01 -18.71
C VAL A 26 -8.33 2.60 -18.57
N PRO A 27 -7.59 2.26 -17.50
CA PRO A 27 -6.19 2.64 -17.38
C PRO A 27 -5.31 1.88 -18.37
N VAL A 28 -4.29 2.56 -18.90
CA VAL A 28 -3.35 2.03 -19.89
C VAL A 28 -1.92 2.39 -19.52
N LEU A 29 -0.99 1.43 -19.62
CA LEU A 29 0.45 1.61 -19.33
C LEU A 29 1.26 2.04 -20.57
N ALA A 30 0.59 2.52 -21.61
CA ALA A 30 1.17 2.94 -22.89
C ALA A 30 0.42 4.16 -23.43
N LYS A 31 1.08 4.92 -24.32
CA LYS A 31 0.53 6.16 -24.92
C LYS A 31 -0.62 5.92 -25.92
N ARG A 32 -0.87 4.67 -26.29
CA ARG A 32 -1.96 4.24 -27.18
C ARG A 32 -2.62 3.00 -26.61
N CYS A 33 -3.95 2.96 -26.69
CA CYS A 33 -4.76 1.83 -26.27
C CYS A 33 -4.62 0.67 -27.26
N SER A 34 -4.35 -0.54 -26.80
CA SER A 34 -4.26 -1.73 -27.69
C SER A 34 -5.62 -2.21 -28.19
N ALA A 35 -6.72 -1.83 -27.52
CA ALA A 35 -8.07 -2.26 -27.89
C ALA A 35 -8.73 -1.38 -28.95
N CYS A 36 -8.57 -0.05 -28.85
CA CYS A 36 -9.23 0.91 -29.74
C CYS A 36 -8.26 1.78 -30.54
N GLU A 37 -6.94 1.57 -30.41
CA GLU A 37 -5.84 2.23 -31.14
C GLU A 37 -5.70 3.75 -30.95
N LYS A 38 -6.62 4.38 -30.20
CA LYS A 38 -6.62 5.80 -29.87
C LYS A 38 -5.50 6.16 -28.90
N ALA A 39 -5.09 7.42 -28.95
CA ALA A 39 -4.18 7.99 -27.97
C ALA A 39 -4.79 8.00 -26.57
N THR A 40 -3.95 7.84 -25.56
CA THR A 40 -4.33 7.84 -24.15
C THR A 40 -3.81 9.11 -23.47
N GLU A 41 -4.50 9.55 -22.43
CA GLU A 41 -4.16 10.76 -21.69
C GLU A 41 -3.33 10.42 -20.46
N LYS A 42 -2.27 11.18 -20.19
CA LYS A 42 -1.42 10.92 -19.02
C LYS A 42 -2.11 11.41 -17.75
N ILE A 43 -2.16 10.55 -16.72
CA ILE A 43 -2.74 10.91 -15.44
C ILE A 43 -1.64 11.44 -14.51
N SER A 44 -1.85 12.62 -13.95
CA SER A 44 -0.94 13.19 -12.96
C SER A 44 -1.26 12.64 -11.57
N ILE A 45 -0.36 11.78 -11.08
CA ILE A 45 -0.46 11.14 -9.76
C ILE A 45 0.77 11.47 -8.91
N THR A 46 0.62 11.35 -7.60
CA THR A 46 1.72 11.61 -6.68
C THR A 46 2.74 10.45 -6.71
N PRO A 47 4.07 10.71 -6.75
CA PRO A 47 5.08 9.65 -6.65
C PRO A 47 4.97 8.84 -5.34
N PRO A 48 5.32 7.55 -5.33
CA PRO A 48 6.12 6.84 -6.34
C PRO A 48 5.37 6.40 -7.60
N GLY A 49 4.03 6.46 -7.62
CA GLY A 49 3.22 6.10 -8.79
C GLY A 49 3.14 4.60 -9.06
N ASP A 50 3.27 3.77 -8.02
CA ASP A 50 3.23 2.31 -8.12
C ASP A 50 1.80 1.77 -7.98
N VAL A 51 0.94 2.19 -8.91
CA VAL A 51 -0.50 1.99 -8.81
C VAL A 51 -0.92 0.53 -8.94
N ARG A 52 -1.99 0.14 -8.25
CA ARG A 52 -2.63 -1.19 -8.36
C ARG A 52 -4.14 -1.07 -8.52
N PRO A 53 -4.82 -2.10 -9.06
CA PRO A 53 -6.27 -2.21 -8.95
C PRO A 53 -6.73 -2.24 -7.48
N ALA A 54 -7.89 -1.65 -7.22
CA ALA A 54 -8.63 -1.84 -5.98
C ALA A 54 -9.40 -3.18 -6.05
N PHE A 55 -9.35 -3.93 -4.96
CA PHE A 55 -10.09 -5.19 -4.79
C PHE A 55 -11.40 -4.97 -4.03
N ALA A 56 -12.22 -6.01 -3.88
CA ALA A 56 -13.55 -5.90 -3.28
C ALA A 56 -13.50 -5.18 -1.91
N ARG A 57 -12.63 -5.62 -1.00
CA ARG A 57 -12.48 -4.98 0.31
C ARG A 57 -11.96 -3.55 0.25
N ASP A 58 -11.13 -3.20 -0.74
CA ASP A 58 -10.70 -1.81 -0.91
C ASP A 58 -11.90 -0.93 -1.26
N ILE A 59 -12.79 -1.38 -2.16
CA ILE A 59 -13.99 -0.63 -2.56
C ILE A 59 -14.93 -0.44 -1.37
N GLU A 60 -15.15 -1.50 -0.59
CA GLU A 60 -15.95 -1.43 0.65
C GLU A 60 -15.40 -0.36 1.61
N VAL A 61 -14.10 -0.41 1.89
CA VAL A 61 -13.45 0.53 2.82
C VAL A 61 -13.50 1.97 2.30
N ILE A 62 -13.32 2.18 1.00
CA ILE A 62 -13.45 3.52 0.37
C ILE A 62 -14.87 4.04 0.52
N ASN A 63 -15.87 3.21 0.24
CA ASN A 63 -17.27 3.60 0.33
C ASN A 63 -17.69 3.86 1.77
N GLN A 64 -17.28 3.02 2.73
CA GLN A 64 -17.53 3.25 4.15
C GLN A 64 -16.98 4.61 4.60
N ALA A 65 -15.72 4.93 4.25
CA ALA A 65 -15.13 6.22 4.60
C ALA A 65 -15.83 7.41 3.94
N ALA A 66 -16.36 7.24 2.72
CA ALA A 66 -17.15 8.26 2.03
C ALA A 66 -18.54 8.44 2.67
N GLU A 67 -19.21 7.36 3.04
CA GLU A 67 -20.51 7.36 3.70
C GLU A 67 -20.45 7.99 5.10
N GLU A 68 -19.42 7.66 5.88
CA GLU A 68 -19.18 8.27 7.19
C GLU A 68 -18.98 9.79 7.08
N GLY A 69 -18.17 10.23 6.10
CA GLY A 69 -17.84 11.65 5.92
C GLY A 69 -18.92 12.49 5.25
N PHE A 70 -19.66 11.91 4.29
CA PHE A 70 -20.53 12.65 3.36
C PHE A 70 -21.95 12.08 3.22
N GLY A 71 -22.23 10.94 3.84
CA GLY A 71 -23.56 10.31 3.88
C GLY A 71 -23.89 9.41 2.68
N VAL A 72 -23.00 9.30 1.69
CA VAL A 72 -23.19 8.51 0.47
C VAL A 72 -21.87 7.85 0.03
N PRO A 73 -21.92 6.71 -0.67
CA PRO A 73 -20.73 6.05 -1.20
C PRO A 73 -20.11 6.84 -2.36
N LEU A 74 -18.80 6.66 -2.59
CA LEU A 74 -18.08 7.27 -3.71
C LEU A 74 -18.27 6.47 -5.02
N ILE A 75 -18.33 5.14 -4.91
CA ILE A 75 -18.31 4.19 -6.02
C ILE A 75 -19.62 3.41 -5.96
N THR A 76 -20.52 3.65 -6.92
CA THR A 76 -21.92 3.17 -6.88
C THR A 76 -22.27 2.12 -7.94
N ASP A 77 -21.34 1.83 -8.83
CA ASP A 77 -21.47 0.94 -9.99
C ASP A 77 -20.15 0.22 -10.25
N GLU A 78 -20.22 -0.86 -11.02
CA GLU A 78 -19.06 -1.66 -11.39
C GLU A 78 -18.12 -0.84 -12.29
N ARG A 79 -16.88 -0.63 -11.84
CA ARG A 79 -15.87 0.12 -12.60
C ARG A 79 -14.46 -0.20 -12.12
N ILE A 80 -13.47 0.07 -12.96
CA ILE A 80 -12.06 -0.06 -12.59
C ILE A 80 -11.64 1.13 -11.72
N VAL A 81 -11.21 0.82 -10.51
CA VAL A 81 -10.62 1.79 -9.58
C VAL A 81 -9.17 1.42 -9.34
N LEU A 82 -8.28 2.42 -9.36
CA LEU A 82 -6.89 2.24 -8.99
C LEU A 82 -6.58 2.92 -7.67
N LEU A 83 -5.69 2.30 -6.90
CA LEU A 83 -5.08 2.86 -5.70
C LEU A 83 -3.61 3.17 -5.98
N ASN A 84 -3.19 4.35 -5.56
CA ASN A 84 -1.81 4.78 -5.59
C ASN A 84 -1.37 5.11 -4.17
N SER A 85 -0.53 4.27 -3.57
CA SER A 85 0.03 4.55 -2.25
C SER A 85 0.98 5.74 -2.33
N VAL A 86 0.75 6.74 -1.48
CA VAL A 86 1.51 8.00 -1.47
C VAL A 86 2.18 8.21 -0.12
N PRO A 87 3.27 9.00 -0.05
CA PRO A 87 3.93 9.33 1.20
C PRO A 87 2.95 9.95 2.21
N GLY A 88 2.79 9.28 3.34
CA GLY A 88 1.92 9.69 4.45
C GLY A 88 2.53 9.31 5.80
N PHE A 89 1.95 9.84 6.87
CA PHE A 89 2.38 9.50 8.24
C PHE A 89 2.17 8.00 8.56
N ASP A 90 1.08 7.44 8.04
CA ASP A 90 0.78 6.00 8.00
C ASP A 90 0.13 5.68 6.62
N ARG A 91 -0.90 4.84 6.52
CA ARG A 91 -1.58 4.55 5.23
C ARG A 91 -2.18 5.81 4.60
N PHE A 92 -1.85 6.05 3.34
CA PHE A 92 -2.40 7.14 2.55
C PHE A 92 -2.42 6.76 1.07
N ASP A 93 -3.61 6.61 0.49
CA ASP A 93 -3.80 6.11 -0.87
C ASP A 93 -4.62 7.10 -1.71
N GLU A 94 -4.09 7.56 -2.85
CA GLU A 94 -4.89 8.26 -3.85
C GLU A 94 -5.82 7.27 -4.56
N ILE A 95 -7.08 7.67 -4.73
CA ILE A 95 -8.12 6.90 -5.42
C ILE A 95 -8.29 7.49 -6.82
N ILE A 96 -8.10 6.67 -7.85
CA ILE A 96 -8.15 7.09 -9.25
C ILE A 96 -9.33 6.38 -9.93
N ILE A 97 -10.21 7.17 -10.53
CA ILE A 97 -11.44 6.72 -11.19
C ILE A 97 -11.58 7.53 -12.49
N ASP A 98 -11.91 6.86 -13.60
CA ASP A 98 -12.20 7.50 -14.90
C ASP A 98 -11.13 8.52 -15.35
N GLY A 99 -9.86 8.21 -15.10
CA GLY A 99 -8.73 9.05 -15.50
C GLY A 99 -8.49 10.27 -14.61
N ALA A 100 -9.15 10.36 -13.46
CA ALA A 100 -8.97 11.46 -12.51
C ALA A 100 -8.76 10.95 -11.08
N VAL A 101 -7.98 11.70 -10.30
CA VAL A 101 -7.84 11.44 -8.86
C VAL A 101 -9.12 11.91 -8.17
N ALA A 102 -9.99 10.97 -7.80
CA ALA A 102 -11.27 11.23 -7.15
C ALA A 102 -11.10 11.74 -5.72
N GLY A 103 -10.08 11.27 -5.03
CA GLY A 103 -9.83 11.59 -3.64
C GLY A 103 -8.61 10.86 -3.12
N ALA A 104 -8.49 10.80 -1.80
CA ALA A 104 -7.51 9.95 -1.16
C ALA A 104 -8.08 9.40 0.15
N LEU A 105 -7.72 8.16 0.48
CA LEU A 105 -8.06 7.50 1.73
C LEU A 105 -6.88 7.65 2.68
N ARG A 106 -7.09 8.24 3.86
CA ARG A 106 -6.02 8.54 4.82
C ARG A 106 -6.32 7.91 6.17
N PHE A 107 -5.38 7.16 6.73
CA PHE A 107 -5.50 6.68 8.11
C PHE A 107 -5.12 7.81 9.08
N ASP A 108 -6.09 8.24 9.89
CA ASP A 108 -5.88 9.20 10.97
C ASP A 108 -5.49 8.43 12.24
N VAL A 109 -4.23 8.55 12.64
CA VAL A 109 -3.66 7.77 13.76
C VAL A 109 -4.25 8.17 15.11
N GLU A 110 -4.69 9.43 15.27
CA GLU A 110 -5.25 9.89 16.53
C GLU A 110 -6.63 9.26 16.78
N LYS A 111 -7.47 9.19 15.74
CA LYS A 111 -8.80 8.56 15.85
C LYS A 111 -8.84 7.10 15.42
N LEU A 112 -7.73 6.56 14.91
CA LEU A 112 -7.55 5.15 14.49
C LEU A 112 -8.60 4.71 13.46
N HIS A 113 -8.87 5.58 12.49
CA HIS A 113 -9.89 5.37 11.45
C HIS A 113 -9.41 5.89 10.10
N LEU A 114 -10.04 5.41 9.03
CA LEU A 114 -9.77 5.86 7.65
C LEU A 114 -10.73 7.00 7.30
N GLU A 115 -10.18 8.13 6.84
CA GLU A 115 -10.95 9.27 6.37
C GLU A 115 -10.84 9.41 4.86
N PHE A 116 -11.98 9.60 4.18
CA PHE A 116 -12.00 9.97 2.78
C PHE A 116 -11.77 11.48 2.61
N MET A 117 -10.71 11.83 1.87
CA MET A 117 -10.35 13.20 1.52
C MET A 117 -10.71 13.47 0.04
N PRO A 118 -11.84 14.11 -0.26
CA PRO A 118 -12.26 14.30 -1.64
C PRO A 118 -11.29 15.20 -2.41
N ARG A 119 -11.15 14.93 -3.71
CA ARG A 119 -10.78 15.91 -4.73
C ARG A 119 -12.06 16.37 -5.43
N LEU A 120 -11.93 17.27 -6.40
CA LEU A 120 -13.08 17.84 -7.10
C LEU A 120 -13.90 16.75 -7.82
N GLU A 121 -13.24 15.79 -8.44
CA GLU A 121 -13.89 14.67 -9.12
C GLU A 121 -14.71 13.81 -8.15
N GLY A 122 -14.13 13.36 -7.03
CA GLY A 122 -14.86 12.57 -6.05
C GLY A 122 -15.94 13.38 -5.32
N ALA A 123 -15.70 14.67 -5.06
CA ALA A 123 -16.71 15.57 -4.52
C ALA A 123 -17.90 15.73 -5.47
N ALA A 124 -17.66 15.84 -6.79
CA ALA A 124 -18.73 15.91 -7.77
C ALA A 124 -19.59 14.63 -7.79
N ARG A 125 -18.96 13.45 -7.67
CA ARG A 125 -19.65 12.15 -7.59
C ARG A 125 -20.50 12.03 -6.33
N ILE A 126 -19.89 12.31 -5.18
CA ILE A 126 -20.57 12.31 -3.88
C ILE A 126 -21.74 13.30 -3.88
N TRP A 127 -21.53 14.51 -4.39
CA TRP A 127 -22.58 15.50 -4.49
C TRP A 127 -23.72 15.08 -5.41
N ALA A 128 -23.39 14.53 -6.59
CA ALA A 128 -24.38 14.00 -7.54
C ALA A 128 -25.15 12.79 -6.98
N ALA A 129 -24.54 12.02 -6.09
CA ALA A 129 -25.17 10.91 -5.37
C ALA A 129 -26.09 11.36 -4.22
N GLY A 130 -26.17 12.66 -3.93
CA GLY A 130 -27.08 13.21 -2.91
C GLY A 130 -26.47 13.34 -1.52
N ALA A 131 -25.18 13.69 -1.44
CA ALA A 131 -24.50 13.93 -0.17
C ALA A 131 -25.31 14.81 0.78
N SER A 132 -25.51 14.30 2.00
CA SER A 132 -26.29 14.97 3.05
C SER A 132 -25.44 15.43 4.23
N LYS A 133 -24.15 15.07 4.25
CA LYS A 133 -23.18 15.43 5.28
C LYS A 133 -21.94 16.05 4.65
N GLY A 134 -21.11 16.71 5.46
CA GLY A 134 -19.79 17.15 5.01
C GLY A 134 -19.84 18.24 3.93
N PHE A 135 -20.86 19.09 3.93
CA PHE A 135 -21.03 20.13 2.91
C PHE A 135 -21.13 21.55 3.49
N VAL A 136 -20.76 22.54 2.66
CA VAL A 136 -20.94 23.97 2.90
C VAL A 136 -21.39 24.63 1.59
N GLU A 137 -22.60 25.18 1.58
CA GLU A 137 -23.13 25.98 0.47
C GLU A 137 -22.76 27.45 0.68
N VAL A 138 -22.23 28.09 -0.37
CA VAL A 138 -21.89 29.50 -0.38
C VAL A 138 -22.74 30.28 -1.37
N ALA A 139 -22.86 31.58 -1.13
CA ALA A 139 -23.57 32.47 -2.04
C ALA A 139 -22.87 32.54 -3.41
N ARG A 140 -23.66 32.71 -4.49
CA ARG A 140 -23.13 32.73 -5.87
C ARG A 140 -22.13 33.86 -6.12
N ASP A 141 -22.30 34.99 -5.45
CA ASP A 141 -21.39 36.14 -5.50
C ASP A 141 -20.08 35.90 -4.71
N ALA A 142 -20.13 35.05 -3.68
CA ALA A 142 -18.97 34.60 -2.93
C ALA A 142 -18.12 33.57 -3.71
N ALA A 143 -18.75 32.80 -4.60
CA ALA A 143 -18.10 31.74 -5.38
C ALA A 143 -16.89 32.24 -6.19
N LYS A 144 -16.97 33.44 -6.78
CA LYS A 144 -15.86 34.03 -7.56
C LYS A 144 -14.57 34.15 -6.74
N TYR A 145 -14.67 34.57 -5.47
CA TYR A 145 -13.51 34.74 -4.61
C TYR A 145 -12.86 33.39 -4.25
N ILE A 146 -13.67 32.34 -4.09
CA ILE A 146 -13.19 30.98 -3.80
C ILE A 146 -12.49 30.40 -5.03
N LEU A 147 -13.04 30.62 -6.22
CA LEU A 147 -12.43 30.24 -7.51
C LEU A 147 -11.13 31.03 -7.78
N ASP A 148 -11.02 32.25 -7.26
CA ASP A 148 -9.78 33.05 -7.25
C ASP A 148 -8.78 32.62 -6.15
N GLY A 149 -9.15 31.64 -5.31
CA GLY A 149 -8.26 31.03 -4.33
C GLY A 149 -8.37 31.53 -2.91
N LYS A 150 -9.43 32.26 -2.57
CA LYS A 150 -9.72 32.61 -1.18
C LYS A 150 -10.36 31.42 -0.44
N SER A 151 -10.20 31.43 0.88
CA SER A 151 -10.91 30.52 1.78
C SER A 151 -12.38 30.93 1.91
N VAL A 152 -13.23 30.01 2.39
CA VAL A 152 -14.64 30.33 2.71
C VAL A 152 -14.67 31.09 4.03
N LEU A 153 -15.27 32.28 4.01
CA LEU A 153 -15.54 33.09 5.20
C LEU A 153 -17.02 32.97 5.58
N MET A 154 -17.35 33.01 6.86
CA MET A 154 -18.72 32.91 7.36
C MET A 154 -19.73 33.83 6.67
N PRO A 155 -19.43 35.11 6.38
CA PRO A 155 -20.39 35.98 5.68
C PRO A 155 -20.84 35.49 4.29
N GLY A 156 -20.06 34.61 3.65
CA GLY A 156 -20.40 34.05 2.33
C GLY A 156 -21.11 32.70 2.40
N VAL A 157 -21.33 32.14 3.59
CA VAL A 157 -21.98 30.83 3.79
C VAL A 157 -23.49 31.02 3.82
N VAL A 158 -24.20 30.19 3.06
CA VAL A 158 -25.68 30.20 2.96
C VAL A 158 -26.28 29.04 3.73
N ASP A 159 -25.68 27.86 3.63
CA ASP A 159 -26.10 26.66 4.34
C ASP A 159 -24.89 25.76 4.60
N PHE A 160 -24.96 24.88 5.58
CA PHE A 160 -23.92 23.91 5.89
C PHE A 160 -24.43 22.78 6.78
N ASP A 161 -23.73 21.66 6.75
CA ASP A 161 -23.95 20.56 7.68
C ASP A 161 -23.62 20.99 9.12
N ARG A 162 -24.64 21.07 9.98
CA ARG A 162 -24.46 21.49 11.38
C ARG A 162 -23.66 20.50 12.23
N SER A 163 -23.54 19.25 11.81
CA SER A 163 -22.80 18.21 12.53
C SER A 163 -21.29 18.28 12.32
N LEU A 164 -20.82 19.19 11.46
CA LEU A 164 -19.40 19.35 11.13
C LEU A 164 -18.51 19.52 12.37
N GLN A 165 -17.44 18.74 12.41
CA GLN A 165 -16.38 18.87 13.42
C GLN A 165 -15.26 19.77 12.90
N ALA A 166 -14.48 20.35 13.81
CA ALA A 166 -13.30 21.13 13.44
C ALA A 166 -12.24 20.25 12.77
N GLY A 167 -11.73 20.66 11.61
CA GLY A 167 -10.72 19.91 10.85
C GLY A 167 -11.29 18.82 9.93
N GLN A 168 -12.61 18.65 9.87
CA GLN A 168 -13.30 17.73 8.98
C GLN A 168 -13.17 18.17 7.52
N GLU A 169 -13.07 17.20 6.60
CA GLU A 169 -13.11 17.44 5.16
C GLU A 169 -14.52 17.80 4.71
N VAL A 170 -14.63 18.79 3.82
CA VAL A 170 -15.92 19.28 3.32
C VAL A 170 -15.90 19.55 1.82
N ILE A 171 -17.07 19.36 1.22
CA ILE A 171 -17.40 19.78 -0.13
C ILE A 171 -18.00 21.19 -0.06
N VAL A 172 -17.50 22.10 -0.87
CA VAL A 172 -18.02 23.47 -0.96
C VAL A 172 -18.78 23.62 -2.26
N THR A 173 -20.03 24.03 -2.15
CA THR A 173 -20.97 24.15 -3.27
C THR A 173 -21.46 25.59 -3.44
N ALA A 174 -21.84 25.96 -4.66
CA ALA A 174 -22.50 27.22 -4.95
C ALA A 174 -23.53 27.03 -6.05
N GLY A 175 -24.78 27.38 -5.77
CA GLY A 175 -25.90 27.13 -6.68
C GLY A 175 -26.07 25.64 -7.01
N GLY A 176 -25.80 24.77 -6.03
CA GLY A 176 -25.90 23.31 -6.19
C GLY A 176 -24.80 22.66 -7.03
N ARG A 177 -23.69 23.37 -7.30
CA ARG A 177 -22.51 22.83 -7.99
C ARG A 177 -21.29 22.82 -7.09
N VAL A 178 -20.48 21.78 -7.16
CA VAL A 178 -19.20 21.71 -6.44
C VAL A 178 -18.22 22.72 -7.02
N ILE A 179 -17.74 23.64 -6.18
CA ILE A 179 -16.76 24.67 -6.57
C ILE A 179 -15.42 24.51 -5.85
N ALA A 180 -15.37 23.82 -4.72
CA ALA A 180 -14.14 23.59 -3.98
C ALA A 180 -14.26 22.42 -3.00
N VAL A 181 -13.11 21.98 -2.49
CA VAL A 181 -12.99 21.06 -1.35
C VAL A 181 -12.02 21.66 -0.33
N GLY A 182 -12.25 21.40 0.95
CA GLY A 182 -11.46 22.02 2.01
C GLY A 182 -11.60 21.34 3.36
N LYS A 183 -11.01 21.97 4.38
CA LYS A 183 -11.17 21.55 5.79
C LYS A 183 -11.80 22.67 6.62
N THR A 184 -12.72 22.32 7.50
CA THR A 184 -13.29 23.25 8.47
C THR A 184 -12.22 23.72 9.48
N ARG A 185 -12.41 24.90 10.04
CA ARG A 185 -11.55 25.48 11.10
C ARG A 185 -12.15 25.44 12.49
N PHE A 186 -13.47 25.39 12.58
CA PHE A 186 -14.27 25.28 13.79
C PHE A 186 -15.49 24.40 13.49
N SER A 187 -16.21 23.98 14.53
CA SER A 187 -17.37 23.09 14.38
C SER A 187 -18.58 23.81 13.77
N GLY A 188 -19.55 23.03 13.28
CA GLY A 188 -20.83 23.55 12.80
C GLY A 188 -21.62 24.26 13.90
N GLU A 189 -21.51 23.80 15.15
CA GLU A 189 -22.09 24.48 16.32
C GLU A 189 -21.49 25.89 16.51
N GLN A 190 -20.17 26.02 16.45
CA GLN A 190 -19.48 27.31 16.54
C GLN A 190 -19.80 28.21 15.32
N ALA A 191 -19.94 27.61 14.14
CA ALA A 191 -20.30 28.31 12.91
C ALA A 191 -21.72 28.91 12.99
N ALA A 192 -22.66 28.20 13.63
CA ALA A 192 -24.03 28.70 13.79
C ALA A 192 -24.14 29.93 14.71
N SER A 193 -23.13 30.19 15.54
CA SER A 193 -23.10 31.30 16.50
C SER A 193 -22.16 32.45 16.12
N THR A 194 -21.56 32.45 14.92
CA THR A 194 -20.59 33.48 14.52
C THR A 194 -20.84 34.02 13.11
N ASP A 195 -20.81 35.35 12.99
CA ASP A 195 -20.98 36.04 11.71
C ASP A 195 -19.64 36.29 10.98
N LYS A 196 -18.51 35.98 11.63
CA LYS A 196 -17.17 36.30 11.13
C LYS A 196 -16.20 35.12 11.29
N GLY A 197 -15.14 35.15 10.49
CA GLY A 197 -14.07 34.16 10.53
C GLY A 197 -13.97 33.30 9.28
N MET A 198 -12.81 32.65 9.12
CA MET A 198 -12.55 31.69 8.05
C MET A 198 -13.10 30.33 8.46
N PHE A 199 -14.22 29.92 7.88
CA PHE A 199 -14.87 28.65 8.20
C PHE A 199 -14.17 27.47 7.52
N VAL A 200 -13.95 27.55 6.21
CA VAL A 200 -13.31 26.47 5.44
C VAL A 200 -12.00 26.96 4.83
N LYS A 201 -10.91 26.28 5.18
CA LYS A 201 -9.65 26.41 4.46
C LYS A 201 -9.72 25.58 3.18
N VAL A 202 -9.82 26.25 2.04
CA VAL A 202 -9.88 25.61 0.72
C VAL A 202 -8.55 24.90 0.41
N ARG A 203 -8.63 23.63 0.00
CA ARG A 203 -7.49 22.83 -0.47
C ARG A 203 -7.36 22.83 -1.99
N LYS A 204 -8.49 22.67 -2.69
CA LYS A 204 -8.59 22.65 -4.15
C LYS A 204 -9.90 23.32 -4.59
N ARG A 205 -9.89 23.89 -5.78
CA ARG A 205 -11.00 24.66 -6.36
C ARG A 205 -11.24 24.24 -7.80
N ALA A 206 -12.49 24.28 -8.23
CA ALA A 206 -12.92 23.93 -9.57
C ALA A 206 -12.22 24.80 -10.64
N GLY A 207 -11.93 24.18 -11.78
CA GLY A 207 -11.56 24.91 -12.99
C GLY A 207 -12.81 25.29 -13.79
N THR A 208 -12.63 25.63 -15.07
CA THR A 208 -13.71 25.97 -16.02
C THR A 208 -14.38 24.76 -16.68
N GLY A 209 -14.04 23.53 -16.27
CA GLY A 209 -14.54 22.29 -16.88
C GLY A 209 -15.90 21.84 -16.34
N ASP A 210 -16.60 21.04 -17.15
CA ASP A 210 -17.85 20.38 -16.78
C ASP A 210 -17.54 19.04 -16.09
N ASN A 211 -18.10 18.80 -14.89
CA ASN A 211 -17.86 17.59 -14.08
C ASN A 211 -18.71 16.41 -14.60
N ARG A 212 -18.52 16.03 -15.86
CA ARG A 212 -19.22 14.86 -16.42
C ARG A 212 -18.58 13.59 -15.90
N ILE A 213 -19.40 12.75 -15.26
CA ILE A 213 -19.01 11.42 -14.80
C ILE A 213 -19.26 10.43 -15.96
N PRO A 214 -18.24 9.78 -16.51
CA PRO A 214 -18.43 8.74 -17.51
C PRO A 214 -19.24 7.56 -16.98
N ALA A 215 -19.93 6.86 -17.88
CA ALA A 215 -20.62 5.61 -17.55
C ALA A 215 -19.60 4.53 -17.16
N GLY A 216 -19.87 3.82 -16.06
CA GLY A 216 -19.11 2.64 -15.64
C GLY A 216 -19.39 1.41 -16.51
N GLY A 217 -19.10 0.23 -15.96
CA GLY A 217 -19.32 -1.08 -16.57
C GLY A 217 -18.08 -1.69 -17.24
N GLN A 218 -16.91 -1.05 -17.12
CA GLN A 218 -15.68 -1.61 -17.66
C GLN A 218 -15.13 -2.68 -16.71
N GLY A 219 -15.05 -3.91 -17.22
CA GLY A 219 -14.51 -5.05 -16.48
C GLY A 219 -13.05 -5.36 -16.79
N ARG A 220 -12.58 -6.46 -16.21
CA ARG A 220 -11.21 -6.99 -16.37
C ARG A 220 -10.84 -7.27 -17.83
N GLU A 221 -11.78 -7.71 -18.65
CA GLU A 221 -11.53 -7.99 -20.08
C GLU A 221 -11.13 -6.74 -20.86
N ALA A 222 -11.87 -5.63 -20.67
CA ALA A 222 -11.57 -4.36 -21.32
C ALA A 222 -10.19 -3.83 -20.87
N LEU A 223 -9.87 -3.98 -19.59
CA LEU A 223 -8.57 -3.62 -19.02
C LEU A 223 -7.41 -4.40 -19.67
N LEU A 224 -7.57 -5.72 -19.80
CA LEU A 224 -6.55 -6.59 -20.42
C LEU A 224 -6.42 -6.31 -21.92
N ALA A 225 -7.52 -6.15 -22.64
CA ALA A 225 -7.52 -5.83 -24.06
C ALA A 225 -6.77 -4.52 -24.34
N ALA A 226 -7.00 -3.48 -23.53
CA ALA A 226 -6.35 -2.18 -23.69
C ALA A 226 -4.82 -2.22 -23.42
N ASN A 227 -4.36 -3.14 -22.57
CA ASN A 227 -2.96 -3.27 -22.16
C ASN A 227 -2.22 -4.44 -22.82
N LYS A 228 -2.84 -5.18 -23.75
CA LYS A 228 -2.26 -6.38 -24.36
C LYS A 228 -0.84 -6.16 -24.89
N GLY A 229 -0.62 -5.11 -25.69
CA GLY A 229 0.67 -4.86 -26.34
C GLY A 229 1.80 -4.55 -25.35
N VAL A 230 1.53 -3.75 -24.31
CA VAL A 230 2.56 -3.41 -23.31
C VAL A 230 2.93 -4.61 -22.44
N ILE A 231 1.96 -5.44 -22.04
CA ILE A 231 2.25 -6.64 -21.26
C ILE A 231 3.04 -7.66 -22.08
N GLN A 232 2.71 -7.87 -23.36
CA GLN A 232 3.50 -8.73 -24.25
C GLN A 232 4.94 -8.25 -24.41
N SER A 233 5.15 -6.93 -24.52
CA SER A 233 6.50 -6.35 -24.61
C SER A 233 7.30 -6.57 -23.32
N PHE A 234 6.70 -6.36 -22.15
CA PHE A 234 7.37 -6.52 -20.85
C PHE A 234 7.68 -7.99 -20.55
N GLU A 235 6.77 -8.90 -20.87
CA GLU A 235 7.01 -10.35 -20.78
C GLU A 235 8.17 -10.79 -21.68
N SER A 236 8.18 -10.34 -22.94
CA SER A 236 9.26 -10.68 -23.89
C SER A 236 10.63 -10.20 -23.41
N GLU A 237 10.69 -8.98 -22.83
CA GLU A 237 11.90 -8.43 -22.21
C GLU A 237 12.35 -9.27 -21.01
N ALA A 238 11.41 -9.64 -20.13
CA ALA A 238 11.70 -10.45 -18.95
C ALA A 238 12.22 -11.85 -19.34
N HIS A 239 11.60 -12.50 -20.33
CA HIS A 239 12.06 -13.79 -20.87
C HIS A 239 13.48 -13.70 -21.44
N ALA A 240 13.78 -12.65 -22.22
CA ALA A 240 15.12 -12.43 -22.75
C ALA A 240 16.15 -12.22 -21.63
N PHE A 241 15.79 -11.48 -20.58
CA PHE A 241 16.63 -11.30 -19.39
C PHE A 241 16.86 -12.61 -18.64
N ILE A 242 15.82 -13.41 -18.41
CA ILE A 242 15.91 -14.71 -17.72
C ILE A 242 16.87 -15.63 -18.47
N LYS A 243 16.62 -15.87 -19.77
CA LYS A 243 17.47 -16.73 -20.63
C LYS A 243 18.92 -16.29 -20.59
N LYS A 244 19.19 -15.01 -20.87
CA LYS A 244 20.54 -14.46 -20.84
C LYS A 244 21.22 -14.64 -19.48
N THR A 245 20.47 -14.47 -18.38
CA THR A 245 21.02 -14.59 -17.03
C THR A 245 21.41 -16.04 -16.73
N ILE A 246 20.57 -17.01 -17.14
CA ILE A 246 20.87 -18.44 -17.01
C ILE A 246 22.09 -18.79 -17.87
N ASP A 247 22.10 -18.41 -19.16
CA ASP A 247 23.19 -18.75 -20.09
C ASP A 247 24.54 -18.15 -19.65
N THR A 248 24.52 -17.01 -18.94
CA THR A 248 25.73 -16.34 -18.44
C THR A 248 26.23 -16.95 -17.13
N HIS A 249 25.35 -17.56 -16.34
CA HIS A 249 25.67 -18.07 -15.01
C HIS A 249 25.31 -19.56 -14.95
N ASP A 250 26.33 -20.40 -15.14
CA ASP A 250 26.23 -21.85 -15.03
C ASP A 250 26.03 -22.28 -13.56
N LEU A 251 24.85 -21.97 -13.01
CA LEU A 251 24.45 -22.21 -11.63
C LEU A 251 23.06 -22.83 -11.59
N PRO A 252 22.78 -23.72 -10.61
CA PRO A 252 21.42 -24.20 -10.35
C PRO A 252 20.45 -23.04 -10.16
N VAL A 253 19.29 -23.12 -10.80
CA VAL A 253 18.26 -22.07 -10.74
C VAL A 253 17.24 -22.38 -9.66
N VAL A 254 17.03 -21.40 -8.79
CA VAL A 254 16.00 -21.39 -7.76
C VAL A 254 15.11 -20.16 -7.96
N VAL A 255 13.82 -20.28 -7.70
CA VAL A 255 12.88 -19.16 -7.67
C VAL A 255 12.37 -18.97 -6.25
N SER A 256 12.53 -17.78 -5.69
CA SER A 256 11.92 -17.45 -4.40
C SER A 256 10.44 -17.09 -4.57
N PHE A 257 9.56 -17.95 -4.05
CA PHE A 257 8.11 -17.74 -4.04
C PHE A 257 7.65 -17.48 -2.60
N SER A 258 7.04 -16.32 -2.33
CA SER A 258 6.63 -15.93 -0.97
C SER A 258 5.12 -15.90 -0.78
N GLY A 259 4.35 -16.38 -1.76
CA GLY A 259 2.89 -16.23 -1.79
C GLY A 259 2.39 -14.84 -2.18
N GLY A 260 3.28 -13.87 -2.46
CA GLY A 260 2.89 -12.52 -2.90
C GLY A 260 2.85 -12.37 -4.42
N LYS A 261 2.11 -11.36 -4.92
CA LYS A 261 1.93 -11.07 -6.36
C LYS A 261 3.24 -10.97 -7.15
N ASP A 262 4.25 -10.32 -6.59
CA ASP A 262 5.51 -10.06 -7.28
C ASP A 262 6.34 -11.35 -7.44
N SER A 263 6.26 -12.22 -6.42
CA SER A 263 6.88 -13.55 -6.45
C SER A 263 6.13 -14.52 -7.36
N LEU A 264 4.79 -14.43 -7.43
CA LEU A 264 3.98 -15.20 -8.37
C LEU A 264 4.31 -14.83 -9.82
N ALA A 265 4.35 -13.54 -10.15
CA ALA A 265 4.70 -13.10 -11.50
C ALA A 265 6.11 -13.57 -11.92
N THR A 266 7.09 -13.47 -11.02
CA THR A 266 8.43 -14.01 -11.25
C THR A 266 8.42 -15.52 -11.50
N LEU A 267 7.68 -16.27 -10.68
CA LEU A 267 7.54 -17.72 -10.84
C LEU A 267 6.95 -18.09 -12.21
N LEU A 268 5.83 -17.46 -12.57
CA LEU A 268 5.17 -17.68 -13.86
C LEU A 268 6.08 -17.36 -15.05
N LEU A 269 6.86 -16.26 -14.98
CA LEU A 269 7.83 -15.90 -16.03
C LEU A 269 8.95 -16.93 -16.16
N VAL A 270 9.53 -17.39 -15.05
CA VAL A 270 10.65 -18.35 -15.08
C VAL A 270 10.18 -19.73 -15.55
N ARG A 271 9.00 -20.17 -15.12
CA ARG A 271 8.40 -21.46 -15.49
C ARG A 271 8.12 -21.61 -17.00
N LYS A 272 7.93 -20.50 -17.70
CA LYS A 272 7.80 -20.50 -19.18
C LYS A 272 9.12 -20.77 -19.90
N ILE A 273 10.25 -20.74 -19.19
CA ILE A 273 11.59 -20.90 -19.76
C ILE A 273 12.22 -22.23 -19.33
N ILE A 274 12.11 -22.57 -18.04
CA ILE A 274 12.66 -23.80 -17.44
C ILE A 274 11.73 -24.30 -16.33
N GLU A 275 11.92 -25.53 -15.86
CA GLU A 275 11.31 -26.02 -14.61
C GLU A 275 12.25 -25.69 -13.43
N PRO A 276 11.93 -24.69 -12.58
CA PRO A 276 12.82 -24.30 -11.51
C PRO A 276 12.48 -25.04 -10.21
N LYS A 277 13.49 -25.19 -9.33
CA LYS A 277 13.24 -25.42 -7.91
C LYS A 277 12.67 -24.16 -7.28
N VAL A 278 11.70 -24.31 -6.39
CA VAL A 278 11.05 -23.16 -5.74
C VAL A 278 11.39 -23.13 -4.27
N LEU A 279 11.82 -21.98 -3.78
CA LEU A 279 12.09 -21.74 -2.37
C LEU A 279 10.95 -20.94 -1.76
N PHE A 280 10.28 -21.54 -0.78
CA PHE A 280 9.43 -20.83 0.18
C PHE A 280 10.14 -20.71 1.52
N ILE A 281 9.95 -19.59 2.21
CA ILE A 281 10.54 -19.34 3.52
C ILE A 281 9.40 -19.15 4.51
N ASP A 282 9.15 -20.16 5.32
CA ASP A 282 8.18 -20.08 6.41
C ASP A 282 8.88 -19.47 7.63
N THR A 283 8.51 -18.22 7.94
CA THR A 283 9.09 -17.48 9.06
C THR A 283 8.53 -17.88 10.43
N GLY A 284 7.55 -18.80 10.48
CA GLY A 284 6.79 -19.18 11.67
C GLY A 284 5.72 -18.15 12.07
N ILE A 285 5.60 -17.07 11.31
CA ILE A 285 4.64 -15.98 11.48
C ILE A 285 4.08 -15.50 10.14
N GLU A 286 3.96 -16.41 9.16
CA GLU A 286 3.16 -16.18 7.95
C GLU A 286 1.67 -16.31 8.25
N PHE A 287 0.83 -15.70 7.43
CA PHE A 287 -0.62 -15.90 7.52
C PHE A 287 -0.99 -17.35 7.19
N PRO A 288 -1.94 -17.98 7.89
CA PRO A 288 -2.45 -19.31 7.53
C PRO A 288 -2.88 -19.39 6.06
N GLU A 289 -3.59 -18.38 5.56
CA GLU A 289 -4.00 -18.27 4.16
C GLU A 289 -2.82 -18.25 3.19
N THR A 290 -1.68 -17.68 3.61
CA THR A 290 -0.48 -17.66 2.78
C THR A 290 0.18 -19.03 2.72
N LEU A 291 0.19 -19.78 3.81
CA LEU A 291 0.69 -21.16 3.84
C LEU A 291 -0.19 -22.04 2.92
N GLU A 292 -1.51 -22.00 3.11
CA GLU A 292 -2.48 -22.73 2.29
C GLU A 292 -2.37 -22.36 0.80
N TYR A 293 -2.22 -21.06 0.50
CA TYR A 293 -2.07 -20.58 -0.86
C TYR A 293 -0.76 -21.06 -1.50
N VAL A 294 0.36 -21.02 -0.79
CA VAL A 294 1.65 -21.50 -1.32
C VAL A 294 1.58 -22.98 -1.65
N GLU A 295 1.01 -23.79 -0.76
CA GLU A 295 0.81 -25.21 -1.02
C GLU A 295 -0.15 -25.47 -2.19
N LYS A 296 -1.24 -24.71 -2.29
CA LYS A 296 -2.19 -24.80 -3.40
C LYS A 296 -1.47 -24.58 -4.73
N ILE A 297 -0.71 -23.48 -4.84
CA ILE A 297 0.04 -23.14 -6.06
C ILE A 297 1.11 -24.18 -6.36
N ALA A 298 1.77 -24.73 -5.33
CA ALA A 298 2.73 -25.80 -5.50
C ALA A 298 2.12 -27.08 -6.06
N ARG A 299 0.92 -27.47 -5.61
CA ARG A 299 0.18 -28.60 -6.17
C ARG A 299 -0.34 -28.32 -7.57
N GLU A 300 -0.94 -27.15 -7.79
CA GLU A 300 -1.55 -26.77 -9.07
C GLU A 300 -0.52 -26.70 -10.20
N PHE A 301 0.67 -26.21 -9.90
CA PHE A 301 1.74 -26.10 -10.88
C PHE A 301 2.76 -27.24 -10.82
N ASP A 302 2.59 -28.24 -9.95
CA ASP A 302 3.56 -29.33 -9.76
C ASP A 302 4.98 -28.79 -9.52
N LEU A 303 5.15 -28.00 -8.46
CA LEU A 303 6.43 -27.37 -8.10
C LEU A 303 7.30 -28.30 -7.25
N ASP A 304 8.59 -28.37 -7.57
CA ASP A 304 9.63 -28.86 -6.65
C ASP A 304 9.87 -27.80 -5.56
N LEU A 305 9.00 -27.81 -4.54
CA LEU A 305 8.96 -26.85 -3.45
C LEU A 305 9.91 -27.25 -2.31
N ILE A 306 10.90 -26.41 -2.07
CA ILE A 306 11.78 -26.44 -0.91
C ILE A 306 11.26 -25.42 0.11
N THR A 307 10.92 -25.89 1.31
CA THR A 307 10.49 -25.01 2.41
C THR A 307 11.61 -24.83 3.43
N ALA A 308 11.99 -23.57 3.67
CA ALA A 308 12.90 -23.20 4.74
C ALA A 308 12.12 -22.74 5.98
N GLU A 309 11.99 -23.62 6.96
CA GLU A 309 11.18 -23.40 8.16
C GLU A 309 11.97 -22.76 9.30
N ALA A 310 11.42 -21.70 9.88
CA ALA A 310 11.97 -21.06 11.07
C ALA A 310 11.40 -21.62 12.38
N GLY A 311 10.22 -22.25 12.36
CA GLY A 311 9.50 -22.67 13.57
C GLY A 311 9.33 -21.52 14.58
N ASP A 312 9.53 -21.80 15.86
CA ASP A 312 9.34 -20.83 16.95
C ASP A 312 10.48 -19.80 17.11
N ARG A 313 11.39 -19.67 16.14
CA ARG A 313 12.54 -18.76 16.22
C ARG A 313 12.14 -17.30 16.47
N PHE A 314 11.02 -16.84 15.92
CA PHE A 314 10.52 -15.50 16.20
C PHE A 314 10.15 -15.33 17.68
N TRP A 315 9.38 -16.28 18.23
CA TRP A 315 8.93 -16.22 19.62
C TRP A 315 10.09 -16.33 20.60
N LYS A 316 11.02 -17.27 20.39
CA LYS A 316 12.27 -17.37 21.17
C LYS A 316 13.12 -16.11 21.05
N GLY A 317 13.19 -15.52 19.85
CA GLY A 317 13.93 -14.29 19.60
C GLY A 317 13.37 -13.08 20.37
N LEU A 318 12.06 -13.03 20.64
CA LEU A 318 11.47 -11.98 21.48
C LEU A 318 12.02 -11.99 22.91
N GLU A 319 12.34 -13.16 23.47
CA GLU A 319 12.89 -13.29 24.83
C GLU A 319 14.32 -12.75 24.91
N VAL A 320 15.09 -12.88 23.83
CA VAL A 320 16.51 -12.49 23.77
C VAL A 320 16.69 -11.05 23.30
N PHE A 321 16.01 -10.68 22.21
CA PHE A 321 16.22 -9.40 21.51
C PHE A 321 15.15 -8.36 21.79
N GLY A 322 14.07 -8.74 22.47
CA GLY A 322 12.86 -7.94 22.55
C GLY A 322 12.15 -7.81 21.19
N MET A 323 11.16 -6.92 21.13
CA MET A 323 10.36 -6.73 19.93
C MET A 323 11.19 -6.19 18.75
N SER A 324 10.96 -6.75 17.56
CA SER A 324 11.56 -6.24 16.34
C SER A 324 10.92 -4.91 15.92
N GLY A 325 11.74 -3.96 15.46
CA GLY A 325 11.27 -2.64 15.01
C GLY A 325 11.63 -2.35 13.55
N ARG A 326 11.07 -1.27 12.99
CA ARG A 326 11.36 -0.75 11.65
C ARG A 326 12.84 -0.41 11.46
N ASP A 327 13.45 0.10 12.51
CA ASP A 327 14.87 0.46 12.65
C ASP A 327 15.75 -0.70 13.14
N TYR A 328 15.13 -1.82 13.55
CA TYR A 328 15.81 -2.97 14.16
C TYR A 328 15.11 -4.29 13.80
N ARG A 329 15.24 -4.68 12.52
CA ARG A 329 14.60 -5.87 11.92
C ARG A 329 15.40 -7.15 12.11
N TRP A 330 15.69 -7.52 13.36
CA TRP A 330 16.43 -8.75 13.67
C TRP A 330 15.69 -10.01 13.18
N CYS A 331 14.36 -10.01 13.17
CA CYS A 331 13.52 -11.13 12.72
C CYS A 331 13.83 -11.56 11.27
N CYS A 332 14.18 -10.63 10.37
CA CYS A 332 14.56 -10.97 9.00
C CYS A 332 15.86 -11.80 8.95
N LYS A 333 16.79 -11.57 9.88
CA LYS A 333 18.03 -12.36 9.93
C LYS A 333 17.76 -13.75 10.51
N VAL A 334 17.05 -13.80 11.63
CA VAL A 334 16.84 -15.01 12.42
C VAL A 334 15.81 -15.95 11.80
N SER A 335 14.67 -15.42 11.36
CA SER A 335 13.53 -16.21 10.88
C SER A 335 13.51 -16.36 9.35
N LYS A 336 14.29 -15.59 8.60
CA LYS A 336 14.29 -15.66 7.13
C LYS A 336 15.65 -16.08 6.56
N LEU A 337 16.71 -15.32 6.85
CA LEU A 337 18.02 -15.60 6.25
C LEU A 337 18.71 -16.82 6.88
N GLY A 338 18.59 -17.04 8.20
CA GLY A 338 19.18 -18.19 8.89
C GLY A 338 18.72 -19.55 8.35
N PRO A 339 17.39 -19.82 8.28
CA PRO A 339 16.88 -21.08 7.72
C PRO A 339 17.33 -21.32 6.26
N VAL A 340 17.30 -20.27 5.44
CA VAL A 340 17.77 -20.34 4.04
C VAL A 340 19.26 -20.64 3.97
N ALA A 341 20.08 -20.00 4.80
CA ALA A 341 21.53 -20.22 4.81
C ALA A 341 21.88 -21.69 5.02
N LYS A 342 21.19 -22.34 5.98
CA LYS A 342 21.40 -23.76 6.29
C LYS A 342 21.07 -24.66 5.10
N ILE A 343 19.82 -24.60 4.62
CA ILE A 343 19.33 -25.47 3.54
C ILE A 343 20.12 -25.25 2.25
N MET A 344 20.46 -24.00 1.93
CA MET A 344 21.16 -23.68 0.68
C MET A 344 22.65 -24.01 0.74
N ALA A 345 23.29 -23.94 1.90
CA ALA A 345 24.67 -24.39 2.04
C ALA A 345 24.78 -25.91 1.85
N GLU A 346 23.79 -26.67 2.32
CA GLU A 346 23.70 -28.12 2.16
C GLU A 346 23.35 -28.52 0.72
N SER A 347 22.39 -27.82 0.09
CA SER A 347 21.86 -28.18 -1.24
C SER A 347 22.69 -27.63 -2.41
N TYR A 348 23.35 -26.47 -2.23
CA TYR A 348 24.05 -25.73 -3.29
C TYR A 348 25.40 -25.19 -2.80
N PRO A 349 26.37 -26.07 -2.50
CA PRO A 349 27.67 -25.66 -2.00
C PRO A 349 28.42 -24.74 -2.99
N GLU A 350 28.28 -24.93 -4.29
CA GLU A 350 28.92 -24.07 -5.29
C GLU A 350 28.14 -22.77 -5.59
N GLY A 351 26.99 -22.59 -4.94
CA GLY A 351 26.09 -21.46 -5.13
C GLY A 351 24.95 -21.72 -6.11
N PHE A 352 24.06 -20.74 -6.22
CA PHE A 352 22.84 -20.85 -7.02
C PHE A 352 22.40 -19.47 -7.53
N LEU A 353 21.70 -19.49 -8.66
CA LEU A 353 21.02 -18.33 -9.24
C LEU A 353 19.59 -18.28 -8.69
N ASN A 354 19.26 -17.23 -7.95
CA ASN A 354 17.95 -17.03 -7.35
C ASN A 354 17.17 -15.94 -8.09
N PHE A 355 16.09 -16.29 -8.76
CA PHE A 355 15.14 -15.30 -9.27
C PHE A 355 14.19 -14.83 -8.17
N ILE A 356 14.09 -13.52 -7.98
CA ILE A 356 13.34 -12.89 -6.89
C ILE A 356 12.36 -11.85 -7.44
N GLY A 357 11.15 -11.85 -6.89
CA GLY A 357 10.11 -10.83 -7.16
C GLY A 357 10.38 -9.47 -6.51
N GLN A 358 11.53 -8.86 -6.81
CA GLN A 358 11.88 -7.52 -6.33
C GLN A 358 11.62 -6.47 -7.42
N ARG A 359 11.02 -5.34 -7.07
CA ARG A 359 10.79 -4.22 -7.99
C ARG A 359 11.41 -2.94 -7.45
N ARG A 360 11.81 -2.05 -8.37
CA ARG A 360 12.36 -0.74 -8.00
C ARG A 360 11.37 0.15 -7.27
N TYR A 361 10.08 0.03 -7.58
CA TYR A 361 9.03 0.90 -7.07
C TYR A 361 8.65 0.62 -5.60
N GLU A 362 9.26 -0.39 -4.97
CA GLU A 362 8.97 -0.74 -3.58
C GLU A 362 9.78 0.06 -2.55
N SER A 363 10.97 0.57 -2.92
CA SER A 363 11.78 1.44 -2.05
C SER A 363 12.93 2.12 -2.79
N GLU A 364 13.49 3.19 -2.21
CA GLU A 364 14.68 3.86 -2.77
C GLU A 364 15.90 2.94 -2.88
N ILE A 365 16.08 2.03 -1.92
CA ILE A 365 17.19 1.07 -1.91
C ILE A 365 17.07 0.13 -3.12
N ARG A 366 15.86 -0.40 -3.34
CA ARG A 366 15.56 -1.26 -4.50
C ARG A 366 15.61 -0.50 -5.82
N ALA A 367 15.31 0.79 -5.82
CA ALA A 367 15.44 1.61 -7.02
C ALA A 367 16.88 1.88 -7.44
N LYS A 368 17.81 1.89 -6.48
CA LYS A 368 19.25 2.03 -6.69
C LYS A 368 19.96 0.69 -6.94
N SER A 369 19.33 -0.44 -6.59
CA SER A 369 19.91 -1.76 -6.84
C SER A 369 19.87 -2.13 -8.33
N GLY A 370 20.93 -2.78 -8.81
CA GLY A 370 20.94 -3.42 -10.13
C GLY A 370 19.93 -4.58 -10.22
N ARG A 371 19.70 -5.09 -11.43
CA ARG A 371 18.85 -6.28 -11.67
C ARG A 371 19.49 -7.58 -11.20
N ILE A 372 20.81 -7.63 -11.14
CA ILE A 372 21.60 -8.76 -10.66
C ILE A 372 22.47 -8.24 -9.52
N TRP A 373 22.48 -8.95 -8.39
CA TRP A 373 23.29 -8.60 -7.23
C TRP A 373 23.62 -9.85 -6.41
N ARG A 374 24.68 -9.79 -5.60
CA ARG A 374 24.96 -10.82 -4.60
C ARG A 374 24.41 -10.41 -3.24
N ASN A 375 23.83 -11.37 -2.52
CA ASN A 375 23.34 -11.14 -1.16
C ASN A 375 24.55 -11.11 -0.21
N SER A 376 24.70 -10.05 0.59
CA SER A 376 25.82 -9.93 1.52
C SER A 376 25.79 -10.94 2.66
N TRP A 377 24.60 -11.44 3.03
CA TRP A 377 24.43 -12.48 4.04
C TRP A 377 24.50 -13.90 3.47
N LEU A 378 24.27 -14.05 2.17
CA LEU A 378 24.32 -15.32 1.45
C LEU A 378 25.24 -15.15 0.23
N PRO A 379 26.57 -15.12 0.41
CA PRO A 379 27.51 -14.75 -0.67
C PRO A 379 27.50 -15.72 -1.86
N ARG A 380 27.05 -16.97 -1.62
CA ARG A 380 26.85 -18.02 -2.63
C ARG A 380 25.51 -17.88 -3.40
N GLN A 381 24.65 -16.95 -3.00
CA GLN A 381 23.40 -16.64 -3.69
C GLN A 381 23.60 -15.46 -4.64
N LEU A 382 23.47 -15.71 -5.94
CA LEU A 382 23.36 -14.67 -6.96
C LEU A 382 21.88 -14.38 -7.19
N CYS A 383 21.43 -13.17 -6.87
CA CYS A 383 20.04 -12.78 -7.04
C CYS A 383 19.83 -12.09 -8.39
N ALA A 384 18.71 -12.37 -9.05
CA ALA A 384 18.27 -11.70 -10.26
C ALA A 384 16.78 -11.33 -10.20
N SER A 385 16.41 -10.13 -10.65
CA SER A 385 15.02 -9.71 -10.75
C SER A 385 14.59 -9.48 -12.21
N PRO A 386 13.73 -10.35 -12.77
CA PRO A 386 13.20 -10.16 -14.11
C PRO A 386 12.21 -9.00 -14.16
N ILE A 387 11.52 -8.72 -13.05
CA ILE A 387 10.45 -7.71 -12.95
C ILE A 387 10.91 -6.38 -12.37
N GLN A 388 12.22 -6.11 -12.28
CA GLN A 388 12.78 -4.92 -11.63
C GLN A 388 12.13 -3.58 -12.06
N ASN A 389 11.74 -3.47 -13.34
CA ASN A 389 11.16 -2.27 -13.93
C ASN A 389 9.62 -2.32 -14.07
N TRP A 390 8.97 -3.35 -13.54
CA TRP A 390 7.51 -3.51 -13.59
C TRP A 390 6.87 -2.70 -12.45
N THR A 391 5.78 -2.00 -12.73
CA THR A 391 4.92 -1.40 -11.69
C THR A 391 3.95 -2.46 -11.14
N ALA A 392 3.29 -2.18 -10.02
CA ALA A 392 2.26 -3.06 -9.46
C ALA A 392 1.14 -3.33 -10.48
N LEU A 393 0.75 -2.35 -11.29
CA LEU A 393 -0.22 -2.55 -12.37
C LEU A 393 0.29 -3.50 -13.47
N HIS A 394 1.58 -3.46 -13.83
CA HIS A 394 2.14 -4.46 -14.76
C HIS A 394 1.99 -5.88 -14.19
N ILE A 395 2.30 -6.05 -12.91
CA ILE A 395 2.22 -7.33 -12.20
C ILE A 395 0.79 -7.87 -12.20
N TRP A 396 -0.17 -7.03 -11.80
CA TRP A 396 -1.58 -7.43 -11.76
C TRP A 396 -2.15 -7.75 -13.14
N LEU A 397 -1.87 -6.91 -14.14
CA LEU A 397 -2.29 -7.19 -15.52
C LEU A 397 -1.71 -8.49 -16.05
N TYR A 398 -0.46 -8.80 -15.72
CA TYR A 398 0.17 -10.07 -16.10
C TYR A 398 -0.50 -11.25 -15.40
N ILE A 399 -0.67 -11.21 -14.07
CA ILE A 399 -1.35 -12.28 -13.31
C ILE A 399 -2.77 -12.52 -13.84
N PHE A 400 -3.55 -11.45 -14.06
CA PHE A 400 -4.89 -11.54 -14.61
C PHE A 400 -4.93 -12.15 -16.01
N ARG A 401 -3.93 -11.84 -16.86
CA ARG A 401 -3.80 -12.41 -18.20
C ARG A 401 -3.42 -13.88 -18.17
N GLU A 402 -2.55 -14.29 -17.24
CA GLU A 402 -2.19 -15.69 -17.04
C GLU A 402 -3.34 -16.51 -16.44
N GLY A 403 -4.37 -15.85 -15.89
CA GLY A 403 -5.47 -16.53 -15.22
C GLY A 403 -5.04 -17.23 -13.93
N ALA A 404 -3.91 -16.84 -13.35
CA ALA A 404 -3.39 -17.43 -12.13
C ALA A 404 -4.10 -16.87 -10.90
N ASP A 405 -4.43 -17.74 -9.95
CA ASP A 405 -5.00 -17.34 -8.67
C ASP A 405 -3.97 -16.54 -7.86
N SER A 406 -4.39 -15.40 -7.32
CA SER A 406 -3.61 -14.64 -6.36
C SER A 406 -3.97 -15.01 -4.93
N ASN A 407 -3.07 -14.73 -4.00
CA ASN A 407 -3.32 -14.96 -2.58
C ASN A 407 -4.60 -14.22 -2.12
N PRO A 408 -5.53 -14.91 -1.42
CA PRO A 408 -6.84 -14.36 -1.07
C PRO A 408 -6.78 -13.10 -0.19
N LEU A 409 -5.68 -12.89 0.53
CA LEU A 409 -5.50 -11.71 1.38
C LEU A 409 -5.53 -10.38 0.61
N TYR A 410 -5.24 -10.40 -0.70
CA TYR A 410 -5.41 -9.21 -1.55
C TYR A 410 -6.88 -8.78 -1.66
N GLU A 411 -7.79 -9.74 -1.81
CA GLU A 411 -9.24 -9.49 -1.84
C GLU A 411 -9.76 -9.03 -0.47
N GLN A 412 -9.06 -9.38 0.60
CA GLN A 412 -9.32 -8.91 1.97
C GLN A 412 -8.65 -7.56 2.31
N GLY A 413 -8.08 -6.87 1.31
CA GLY A 413 -7.61 -5.48 1.45
C GLY A 413 -6.17 -5.33 1.93
N LEU A 414 -5.38 -6.42 2.01
CA LEU A 414 -3.94 -6.33 2.28
C LEU A 414 -3.16 -5.99 1.00
N GLU A 415 -2.35 -4.92 1.04
CA GLU A 415 -1.55 -4.49 -0.10
C GLU A 415 -0.25 -5.30 -0.26
N ARG A 416 0.32 -5.72 0.88
CA ARG A 416 1.56 -6.51 0.93
C ARG A 416 1.35 -7.73 1.80
N ILE A 417 1.85 -8.85 1.29
CA ILE A 417 1.76 -10.14 1.96
C ILE A 417 3.15 -10.54 2.44
N GLY A 418 3.21 -10.96 3.69
CA GLY A 418 4.39 -11.43 4.40
C GLY A 418 3.99 -11.70 5.84
N CYS A 419 4.93 -11.56 6.77
CA CYS A 419 4.66 -11.85 8.18
C CYS A 419 3.53 -10.96 8.75
N TRP A 420 2.57 -11.56 9.45
CA TRP A 420 1.36 -10.85 9.95
C TRP A 420 1.64 -9.77 11.01
N VAL A 421 2.81 -9.81 11.67
CA VAL A 421 3.28 -8.78 12.64
C VAL A 421 4.56 -8.07 12.22
N CYS A 422 4.69 -7.81 10.92
CA CYS A 422 5.83 -7.05 10.43
C CYS A 422 5.82 -5.60 10.96
N PRO A 423 6.85 -5.15 11.70
CA PRO A 423 6.89 -3.77 12.18
C PRO A 423 6.95 -2.75 11.03
N ALA A 424 7.34 -3.17 9.82
CA ALA A 424 7.37 -2.33 8.62
C ALA A 424 5.99 -2.14 7.95
N SER A 425 4.96 -2.84 8.41
CA SER A 425 3.58 -2.64 7.99
C SER A 425 2.98 -1.37 8.61
N SER A 426 2.03 -0.77 7.90
CA SER A 426 1.30 0.40 8.38
C SER A 426 0.48 0.06 9.63
N LEU A 427 0.11 1.06 10.42
CA LEU A 427 -0.78 0.86 11.56
C LEU A 427 -2.17 0.47 11.05
N ALA A 428 -2.61 1.06 9.94
CA ALA A 428 -3.84 0.66 9.28
C ALA A 428 -3.86 -0.85 8.96
N GLU A 429 -2.78 -1.39 8.36
CA GLU A 429 -2.66 -2.84 8.11
C GLU A 429 -2.67 -3.67 9.41
N THR A 430 -2.11 -3.15 10.51
CA THR A 430 -2.19 -3.83 11.82
C THR A 430 -3.64 -3.91 12.33
N TYR A 431 -4.45 -2.86 12.12
CA TYR A 431 -5.87 -2.88 12.47
C TYR A 431 -6.67 -3.82 11.58
N SER A 432 -6.39 -3.84 10.26
CA SER A 432 -6.97 -4.84 9.37
C SER A 432 -6.62 -6.26 9.80
N PHE A 433 -5.37 -6.53 10.19
CA PHE A 433 -4.96 -7.83 10.75
C PHE A 433 -5.74 -8.18 12.03
N ARG A 434 -5.90 -7.22 12.95
CA ARG A 434 -6.65 -7.43 14.19
C ARG A 434 -8.11 -7.80 13.93
N GLU A 435 -8.73 -7.23 12.89
CA GLU A 435 -10.09 -7.55 12.47
C GLU A 435 -10.17 -8.95 11.85
N LEU A 436 -9.23 -9.29 10.97
CA LEU A 436 -9.21 -10.58 10.26
C LEU A 436 -8.86 -11.76 11.19
N HIS A 437 -7.93 -11.57 12.13
CA HIS A 437 -7.41 -12.62 13.01
C HIS A 437 -7.30 -12.19 14.47
N PRO A 438 -8.44 -12.00 15.16
CA PRO A 438 -8.46 -11.47 16.53
C PRO A 438 -7.69 -12.35 17.53
N GLU A 439 -7.73 -13.67 17.40
CA GLU A 439 -7.02 -14.59 18.31
C GLU A 439 -5.49 -14.52 18.15
N MET A 440 -5.01 -14.45 16.91
CA MET A 440 -3.59 -14.28 16.62
C MET A 440 -3.10 -12.91 17.12
N TRP A 441 -3.90 -11.87 16.92
CA TRP A 441 -3.63 -10.55 17.49
C TRP A 441 -3.55 -10.59 19.01
N GLN A 442 -4.50 -11.22 19.70
CA GLN A 442 -4.48 -11.34 21.17
C GLN A 442 -3.21 -12.01 21.68
N ARG A 443 -2.76 -13.10 21.03
CA ARG A 443 -1.49 -13.75 21.36
C ARG A 443 -0.31 -12.78 21.25
N PHE A 444 -0.27 -12.00 20.18
CA PHE A 444 0.81 -11.05 19.94
C PHE A 444 0.76 -9.82 20.86
N GLU A 445 -0.43 -9.28 21.10
CA GLU A 445 -0.66 -8.21 22.07
C GLU A 445 -0.18 -8.62 23.47
N LYS A 446 -0.52 -9.83 23.92
CA LYS A 446 0.01 -10.40 25.17
C LYS A 446 1.54 -10.45 25.19
N ALA A 447 2.16 -10.82 24.08
CA ALA A 447 3.61 -10.83 23.96
C ALA A 447 4.19 -9.41 24.08
N LEU A 448 3.61 -8.40 23.41
CA LEU A 448 4.02 -7.01 23.55
C LEU A 448 3.89 -6.50 24.99
N LEU A 449 2.77 -6.78 25.66
CA LEU A 449 2.56 -6.39 27.06
C LEU A 449 3.59 -7.04 27.99
N SER A 450 3.92 -8.32 27.78
CA SER A 450 4.98 -9.00 28.55
C SER A 450 6.39 -8.42 28.34
N GLN A 451 6.61 -7.77 27.20
CA GLN A 451 7.85 -7.03 26.89
C GLN A 451 7.88 -5.64 27.55
N GLY A 452 6.80 -5.24 28.23
CA GLY A 452 6.69 -4.02 29.00
C GLY A 452 6.10 -2.83 28.23
N PHE A 453 5.59 -3.03 27.01
CA PHE A 453 4.84 -1.99 26.31
C PHE A 453 3.50 -1.75 27.02
N SER A 454 3.09 -0.49 27.11
CA SER A 454 1.76 -0.13 27.61
C SER A 454 0.67 -0.46 26.59
N ALA A 455 -0.58 -0.56 27.04
CA ALA A 455 -1.72 -0.76 26.14
C ALA A 455 -1.84 0.35 25.08
N ASP A 456 -1.53 1.59 25.44
CA ASP A 456 -1.54 2.72 24.50
C ASP A 456 -0.38 2.66 23.50
N GLU A 457 0.81 2.19 23.91
CA GLU A 457 1.91 1.93 22.98
C GLU A 457 1.57 0.85 21.95
N VAL A 458 0.84 -0.19 22.38
CA VAL A 458 0.31 -1.23 21.49
C VAL A 458 -0.73 -0.63 20.54
N ARG A 459 -1.72 0.07 21.10
CA ARG A 459 -2.86 0.68 20.38
C ARG A 459 -2.42 1.64 19.26
N PHE A 460 -1.46 2.52 19.55
CA PHE A 460 -0.95 3.50 18.58
C PHE A 460 0.28 2.99 17.79
N GLY A 461 0.65 1.71 17.96
CA GLY A 461 1.68 1.07 17.17
C GLY A 461 3.10 1.59 17.42
N PHE A 462 3.38 2.17 18.59
CA PHE A 462 4.69 2.72 18.91
C PHE A 462 5.76 1.66 19.16
N TRP A 463 5.36 0.41 19.44
CA TRP A 463 6.24 -0.76 19.53
C TRP A 463 7.00 -1.06 18.24
N ARG A 464 6.53 -0.54 17.10
CA ARG A 464 7.18 -0.71 15.78
C ARG A 464 8.52 0.01 15.67
N TRP A 465 8.95 0.78 16.67
CA TRP A 465 10.24 1.45 16.69
C TRP A 465 10.97 1.21 17.99
N ARG A 466 12.25 0.86 17.85
CA ARG A 466 13.18 0.87 18.99
C ARG A 466 13.51 2.31 19.37
N SER A 467 13.83 3.15 18.38
CA SER A 467 14.01 4.59 18.54
C SER A 467 12.95 5.35 17.74
N LEU A 468 12.03 6.03 18.44
CA LEU A 468 10.95 6.77 17.79
C LEU A 468 11.51 7.92 16.91
N PRO A 469 11.12 8.00 15.63
CA PRO A 469 11.37 9.17 14.81
C PRO A 469 10.71 10.41 15.41
N LYS A 470 11.22 11.61 15.09
CA LYS A 470 10.70 12.88 15.61
C LYS A 470 9.18 13.02 15.48
N GLY A 471 8.61 12.67 14.32
CA GLY A 471 7.16 12.73 14.11
C GLY A 471 6.35 11.80 15.03
N GLN A 472 6.89 10.62 15.34
CA GLN A 472 6.25 9.67 16.26
C GLN A 472 6.42 10.08 17.73
N LYS A 473 7.54 10.72 18.09
CA LYS A 473 7.72 11.32 19.42
C LYS A 473 6.72 12.43 19.70
N ASN A 474 6.58 13.36 18.74
CA ASN A 474 5.60 14.44 18.86
C ASN A 474 4.18 13.89 19.00
N LEU A 475 3.80 12.89 18.18
CA LEU A 475 2.49 12.26 18.28
C LEU A 475 2.29 11.58 19.65
N MET A 476 3.31 10.88 20.14
CA MET A 476 3.27 10.24 21.46
C MET A 476 3.07 11.26 22.58
N GLU A 477 3.75 12.40 22.52
CA GLU A 477 3.58 13.52 23.46
C GLU A 477 2.17 14.13 23.36
N ASP A 478 1.68 14.39 22.13
CA ASP A 478 0.35 14.95 21.89
C ASP A 478 -0.78 14.03 22.39
N LEU A 479 -0.57 12.71 22.32
CA LEU A 479 -1.50 11.70 22.84
C LEU A 479 -1.35 11.43 24.35
N GLY A 480 -0.32 11.99 25.00
CA GLY A 480 -0.04 11.75 26.42
C GLY A 480 0.36 10.31 26.73
N VAL A 481 0.99 9.61 25.79
CA VAL A 481 1.40 8.21 25.98
C VAL A 481 2.81 8.15 26.55
N GLU A 482 2.95 7.52 27.71
CA GLU A 482 4.26 7.32 28.36
C GLU A 482 5.09 6.23 27.64
N PRO A 483 6.38 6.48 27.36
CA PRO A 483 7.24 5.52 26.67
C PRO A 483 7.72 4.40 27.61
N CYS A 484 7.72 3.16 27.10
CA CYS A 484 8.32 2.03 27.79
C CYS A 484 9.84 2.18 27.98
N ASP A 485 10.30 1.98 29.22
CA ASP A 485 11.71 1.97 29.61
C ASP A 485 12.54 0.90 28.87
N ARG A 486 11.91 -0.21 28.47
CA ARG A 486 12.59 -1.35 27.83
C ARG A 486 12.87 -1.16 26.34
N ARG A 487 12.39 -0.10 25.70
CA ARG A 487 12.69 0.22 24.28
C ARG A 487 14.19 0.25 23.95
N ARG A 488 15.07 0.45 24.95
CA ARG A 488 16.53 0.54 24.75
C ARG A 488 17.30 -0.75 25.01
N ARG A 489 16.72 -1.79 25.64
CA ARG A 489 17.46 -3.02 25.99
C ARG A 489 17.74 -3.88 24.74
N ALA A 490 18.95 -4.47 24.72
CA ALA A 490 19.54 -5.36 23.70
C ALA A 490 19.86 -4.74 22.32
N GLY A 491 21.08 -4.21 22.18
CA GLY A 491 21.75 -4.14 20.87
C GLY A 491 22.33 -5.52 20.53
N LEU A 492 22.29 -5.92 19.26
CA LEU A 492 23.05 -7.08 18.79
C LEU A 492 24.53 -6.81 19.07
N ALA A 493 25.12 -7.50 20.05
CA ALA A 493 26.53 -7.85 19.89
C ALA A 493 26.62 -8.96 18.83
N GLU A 494 27.70 -9.02 18.05
CA GLU A 494 27.93 -10.12 17.09
C GLU A 494 27.84 -11.51 17.76
N SER A 495 28.10 -11.58 19.07
CA SER A 495 27.97 -12.76 19.91
C SER A 495 26.53 -13.23 20.16
N ASP A 496 25.50 -12.42 19.88
CA ASP A 496 24.11 -12.77 20.18
C ASP A 496 23.42 -13.56 19.06
N VAL A 497 23.93 -13.47 17.81
CA VAL A 497 23.44 -14.29 16.68
C VAL A 497 23.85 -15.75 16.89
N THR A 498 25.08 -15.99 17.31
CA THR A 498 25.59 -17.32 17.70
C THR A 498 24.82 -17.91 18.89
N ARG A 499 24.33 -17.04 19.79
CA ARG A 499 23.52 -17.44 20.95
C ARG A 499 22.15 -17.99 20.55
N VAL A 500 21.53 -17.46 19.50
CA VAL A 500 20.24 -17.97 19.00
C VAL A 500 20.42 -19.18 18.09
N GLU A 501 21.53 -19.28 17.35
CA GLU A 501 21.88 -20.52 16.64
C GLU A 501 22.07 -21.68 17.62
N ASN A 502 22.68 -21.44 18.79
CA ASN A 502 22.85 -22.42 19.87
C ASN A 502 21.57 -22.71 20.69
N LEU A 503 20.53 -21.87 20.60
CA LEU A 503 19.21 -22.09 21.24
C LEU A 503 18.21 -22.82 20.31
N ALA A 504 18.59 -23.01 19.05
CA ALA A 504 17.79 -23.65 18.00
C ALA A 504 18.39 -24.99 17.51
N SER A 505 19.57 -25.37 18.00
CA SER A 505 20.04 -26.76 18.13
C SER A 505 19.46 -27.38 19.40
#